data_AF-A0A5C6CZT0-F1
#
_entry.id   AF-A0A5C6CZT0-F1
#
_cell.length_a   1.000
_cell.length_b   1.000
_cell.length_c   1.000
_cell.angle_alpha   90.00
_cell.angle_beta   90.00
_cell.angle_gamma   90.00
#
_symmetry.space_group_name_H-M   'P 1'
#
loop_
_entity.id
_entity.type
_entity.pdbx_description
1 polymer ?
#
loop_
_entity_poly.entity_id
_entity_poly.type
_entity_poly.pdbx_seq_one_letter_code
_entity_poly.pdbx_strand_id
1 'polypeptide(L)'
;MTSGTKLVSLLAVVALALGVASWWYRFESAHRSTEFWGPTAAELIARPSQVTAMTLATKPEEGAGAPTESLDVGNERVALVNIHDVTDVPGMVHLRNSMLTDSNFDWTTEVESPNWGWCLLFSNEGQQARLLLSEDFSVVGLLEDSHPRAVNCRPMAETLHKYFASAKLFDASSQSE
;
A
#
# COMPACT_ATOMS: atom_id res chain seq x y z
N MET A 1 -49.61 -4.36 30.58
CA MET A 1 -48.43 -3.57 30.99
C MET A 1 -47.18 -4.31 30.57
N THR A 2 -46.74 -4.10 29.32
CA THR A 2 -45.45 -4.60 28.83
C THR A 2 -44.36 -3.82 29.57
N SER A 3 -43.82 -4.46 30.62
CA SER A 3 -42.80 -3.91 31.52
C SER A 3 -41.63 -3.32 30.72
N GLY A 4 -41.31 -2.04 30.95
CA GLY A 4 -40.19 -1.33 30.31
C GLY A 4 -38.85 -2.07 30.42
N THR A 5 -38.71 -2.93 31.43
CA THR A 5 -37.58 -3.85 31.59
C THR A 5 -37.36 -4.75 30.37
N LYS A 6 -38.42 -5.22 29.71
CA LYS A 6 -38.32 -6.04 28.49
C LYS A 6 -37.80 -5.24 27.30
N LEU A 7 -38.20 -3.97 27.18
CA LEU A 7 -37.71 -3.08 26.14
C LEU A 7 -36.22 -2.78 26.34
N VAL A 8 -35.82 -2.44 27.57
CA VAL A 8 -34.42 -2.16 27.91
C VAL A 8 -33.55 -3.40 27.68
N SER A 9 -34.02 -4.58 28.08
CA SER A 9 -33.29 -5.83 27.85
C SER A 9 -33.13 -6.14 26.36
N LEU A 10 -34.17 -5.93 25.56
CA LEU A 10 -34.11 -6.11 24.10
C LEU A 10 -33.10 -5.15 23.46
N LEU A 11 -33.15 -3.87 23.82
CA LEU A 11 -32.23 -2.85 23.30
C LEU A 11 -30.77 -3.17 23.68
N ALA A 12 -30.53 -3.63 24.91
CA ALA A 12 -29.19 -4.04 25.35
C ALA A 12 -28.66 -5.22 24.52
N VAL A 13 -29.49 -6.23 24.25
CA VAL A 13 -29.12 -7.38 23.41
C VAL A 13 -28.83 -6.95 21.97
N VAL A 14 -29.66 -6.09 21.40
CA VAL A 14 -29.44 -5.55 20.04
C VAL A 14 -28.14 -4.74 19.98
N ALA A 15 -27.86 -3.89 20.97
CA ALA A 15 -26.64 -3.11 21.02
C ALA A 15 -25.39 -4.01 21.12
N LEU A 16 -25.43 -5.06 21.94
CA LEU A 16 -24.35 -6.05 22.03
C LEU A 16 -24.16 -6.79 20.71
N ALA A 17 -25.24 -7.23 20.06
CA ALA A 17 -25.19 -7.91 18.77
C ALA A 17 -24.56 -7.01 17.69
N LEU A 18 -24.95 -5.73 17.63
CA LEU A 18 -24.37 -4.76 16.70
C LEU A 18 -22.89 -4.48 17.01
N GLY A 19 -22.51 -4.43 18.30
CA GLY A 19 -21.12 -4.27 18.72
C GLY A 19 -20.24 -5.45 18.27
N VAL A 20 -20.70 -6.68 18.51
CA VAL A 20 -20.00 -7.89 18.07
C VAL A 20 -19.90 -7.97 16.55
N ALA A 21 -20.99 -7.67 15.83
CA ALA A 21 -21.01 -7.67 14.38
C ALA A 21 -20.03 -6.63 13.78
N SER A 22 -19.98 -5.43 14.36
CA SER A 22 -19.04 -4.38 13.94
C SER A 22 -17.59 -4.79 14.16
N TRP A 23 -17.29 -5.40 15.31
CA TRP A 23 -15.94 -5.89 15.60
C TRP A 23 -15.52 -7.01 14.66
N TRP A 24 -16.40 -7.99 14.41
CA TRP A 24 -16.16 -9.08 13.47
C TRP A 24 -15.91 -8.56 12.06
N TYR A 25 -16.75 -7.65 11.57
CA TYR A 25 -16.58 -7.05 10.24
C TYR A 25 -15.24 -6.35 10.09
N ARG A 26 -14.80 -5.60 11.11
CA ARG A 26 -13.49 -4.91 11.08
C ARG A 26 -12.31 -5.89 11.10
N PHE A 27 -12.44 -6.98 11.84
CA PHE A 27 -11.40 -8.01 11.90
C PHE A 27 -11.26 -8.71 10.53
N GLU A 28 -12.37 -9.13 9.94
CA GLU A 28 -12.39 -9.77 8.62
C GLU A 28 -11.91 -8.84 7.50
N SER A 29 -12.12 -7.52 7.64
CA SER A 29 -11.78 -6.53 6.60
C SER A 29 -10.29 -6.16 6.54
N ALA A 30 -9.46 -6.57 7.50
CA ALA A 30 -8.04 -6.16 7.57
C ALA A 30 -7.07 -7.30 7.86
N HIS A 31 -7.56 -8.53 8.03
CA HIS A 31 -6.73 -9.65 8.43
C HIS A 31 -5.72 -10.04 7.35
N ARG A 32 -6.20 -10.21 6.10
CA ARG A 32 -5.38 -10.70 4.99
C ARG A 32 -4.35 -9.68 4.54
N SER A 33 -4.72 -8.40 4.52
CA SER A 33 -3.78 -7.31 4.20
C SER A 33 -2.69 -7.21 5.26
N THR A 34 -3.02 -7.26 6.55
CA THR A 34 -2.02 -7.22 7.62
C THR A 34 -1.08 -8.43 7.58
N GLU A 35 -1.60 -9.62 7.31
CA GLU A 35 -0.80 -10.84 7.12
C GLU A 35 0.11 -10.72 5.89
N PHE A 36 -0.42 -10.22 4.77
CA PHE A 36 0.33 -10.00 3.54
C PHE A 36 1.47 -9.00 3.68
N TRP A 37 1.28 -7.92 4.44
CA TRP A 37 2.35 -6.95 4.70
C TRP A 37 3.34 -7.43 5.76
N GLY A 38 2.94 -8.36 6.62
CA GLY A 38 3.72 -8.74 7.79
C GLY A 38 3.79 -7.61 8.83
N PRO A 39 4.33 -7.90 10.02
CA PRO A 39 4.23 -7.00 11.17
C PRO A 39 4.94 -5.65 10.95
N THR A 40 6.13 -5.66 10.36
CA THR A 40 6.93 -4.43 10.19
C THR A 40 6.34 -3.50 9.14
N ALA A 41 6.02 -4.00 7.94
CA ALA A 41 5.45 -3.14 6.91
C ALA A 41 4.04 -2.70 7.28
N ALA A 42 3.21 -3.58 7.86
CA ALA A 42 1.87 -3.19 8.33
C ALA A 42 1.95 -2.06 9.37
N GLU A 43 2.88 -2.13 10.32
CA GLU A 43 3.08 -1.05 11.30
C GLU A 43 3.52 0.26 10.62
N LEU A 44 4.51 0.19 9.72
CA LEU A 44 5.01 1.35 8.99
C LEU A 44 3.94 1.98 8.09
N ILE A 45 3.03 1.19 7.53
CA ILE A 45 1.90 1.69 6.71
C ILE A 45 0.80 2.26 7.62
N ALA A 46 0.49 1.63 8.75
CA ALA A 46 -0.60 2.04 9.65
C ALA A 46 -0.28 3.29 10.46
N ARG A 47 1.00 3.51 10.80
CA ARG A 47 1.45 4.63 11.65
C ARG A 47 2.13 5.73 10.83
N PRO A 48 2.22 6.96 11.38
CA PRO A 48 3.05 8.00 10.77
C PRO A 48 4.48 7.49 10.57
N SER A 49 4.94 7.53 9.34
CA SER A 49 6.29 7.17 8.91
C SER A 49 6.68 8.04 7.72
N GLN A 50 7.97 8.24 7.51
CA GLN A 50 8.45 8.93 6.33
C GLN A 50 8.19 8.07 5.10
N VAL A 51 7.71 8.68 4.01
CA VAL A 51 7.41 7.98 2.77
C VAL A 51 8.14 8.66 1.62
N THR A 52 9.00 7.90 0.96
CA THR A 52 9.70 8.33 -0.25
C THR A 52 9.16 7.55 -1.45
N ALA A 53 8.72 8.27 -2.48
CA ALA A 53 8.31 7.70 -3.76
C ALA A 53 9.46 7.77 -4.77
N MET A 54 9.61 6.71 -5.55
CA MET A 54 10.69 6.54 -6.54
C MET A 54 10.12 5.83 -7.77
N THR A 55 10.67 6.11 -8.94
CA THR A 55 10.42 5.36 -10.18
C THR A 55 11.51 4.31 -10.37
N LEU A 56 11.16 3.19 -10.98
CA LEU A 56 12.08 2.11 -11.30
C LEU A 56 12.49 2.21 -12.77
N ALA A 57 13.81 2.22 -13.02
CA ALA A 57 14.35 2.20 -14.38
C ALA A 57 15.21 0.93 -14.57
N THR A 58 14.86 0.10 -15.55
CA THR A 58 15.59 -1.13 -15.92
C THR A 58 16.88 -0.84 -16.70
N LYS A 59 17.02 0.36 -17.27
CA LYS A 59 18.24 0.83 -17.92
C LYS A 59 18.60 2.21 -17.36
N PRO A 60 19.81 2.42 -16.81
CA PRO A 60 20.28 3.77 -16.51
C PRO A 60 20.29 4.55 -17.83
N GLU A 61 19.63 5.71 -17.88
CA GLU A 61 19.73 6.58 -19.04
C GLU A 61 21.20 6.92 -19.29
N GLU A 62 21.63 6.73 -20.55
CA GLU A 62 23.00 6.89 -20.98
C GLU A 62 23.35 8.39 -20.98
N GLY A 63 23.77 8.91 -19.83
CA GLY A 63 24.07 10.34 -19.63
C GLY A 63 23.63 10.89 -18.28
N ALA A 64 22.68 10.23 -17.60
CA ALA A 64 22.43 10.46 -16.19
C ALA A 64 23.57 9.83 -15.39
N GLY A 65 24.21 10.59 -14.49
CA GLY A 65 25.25 10.06 -13.61
C GLY A 65 24.81 8.78 -12.92
N ALA A 66 25.76 7.92 -12.53
CA ALA A 66 25.47 6.61 -11.95
C ALA A 66 24.34 6.70 -10.90
N PRO A 67 23.28 5.88 -11.00
CA PRO A 67 22.17 5.94 -10.06
C PRO A 67 22.70 5.75 -8.63
N THR A 68 22.35 6.69 -7.75
CA THR A 68 22.85 6.71 -6.36
C THR A 68 22.41 5.48 -5.57
N GLU A 69 21.28 4.87 -5.95
CA GLU A 69 20.73 3.69 -5.31
C GLU A 69 20.11 2.74 -6.36
N SER A 70 20.29 1.44 -6.15
CA SER A 70 19.76 0.38 -7.01
C SER A 70 19.16 -0.71 -6.15
N LEU A 71 18.10 -1.35 -6.64
CA LEU A 71 17.34 -2.36 -5.94
C LEU A 71 17.37 -3.67 -6.73
N ASP A 72 17.61 -4.78 -6.03
CA ASP A 72 17.49 -6.11 -6.63
C ASP A 72 16.03 -6.58 -6.47
N VAL A 73 15.35 -6.82 -7.60
CA VAL A 73 13.96 -7.28 -7.68
C VAL A 73 13.91 -8.56 -8.49
N GLY A 74 13.78 -9.68 -7.80
CA GLY A 74 13.96 -11.02 -8.34
C GLY A 74 15.39 -11.21 -8.85
N ASN A 75 15.51 -11.46 -10.14
CA ASN A 75 16.80 -11.63 -10.83
C ASN A 75 17.26 -10.36 -11.56
N GLU A 76 16.54 -9.26 -11.41
CA GLU A 76 16.79 -8.01 -12.11
C GLU A 76 17.24 -6.92 -11.14
N ARG A 77 18.23 -6.15 -11.55
CA ARG A 77 18.71 -4.97 -10.81
C ARG A 77 18.12 -3.72 -11.44
N VAL A 78 17.25 -3.04 -10.72
CA VAL A 78 16.59 -1.82 -11.17
C VAL A 78 17.21 -0.60 -10.49
N ALA A 79 17.37 0.49 -11.24
CA ALA A 79 17.81 1.76 -10.69
C ALA A 79 16.62 2.50 -10.05
N LEU A 80 16.85 3.12 -8.90
CA LEU A 80 15.88 4.02 -8.28
C LEU A 80 16.13 5.43 -8.79
N VAL A 81 15.15 5.99 -9.49
CA VAL A 81 15.20 7.34 -10.07
C VAL A 81 14.01 8.16 -9.58
N ASN A 82 14.04 9.48 -9.81
CA ASN A 82 12.94 10.41 -9.44
C ASN A 82 12.48 10.27 -7.98
N ILE A 83 13.41 10.52 -7.05
CA ILE A 83 13.20 10.36 -5.61
C ILE A 83 12.45 11.58 -5.06
N HIS A 84 11.28 11.35 -4.46
CA HIS A 84 10.43 12.39 -3.89
C HIS A 84 9.94 12.03 -2.49
N ASP A 85 10.10 12.94 -1.54
CA ASP A 85 9.41 12.83 -0.25
C ASP A 85 7.93 13.14 -0.45
N VAL A 86 7.08 12.17 -0.08
CA VAL A 86 5.62 12.25 -0.17
C VAL A 86 4.93 12.12 1.19
N THR A 87 5.70 12.24 2.28
CA THR A 87 5.22 12.04 3.65
C THR A 87 3.98 12.87 3.96
N ASP A 88 3.99 14.15 3.59
CA ASP A 88 2.94 15.13 3.92
C ASP A 88 1.99 15.44 2.75
N VAL A 89 2.03 14.64 1.67
CA VAL A 89 1.19 14.87 0.49
C VAL A 89 -0.29 14.55 0.83
N PRO A 90 -1.24 15.44 0.46
CA PRO A 90 -2.66 15.18 0.63
C PRO A 90 -3.07 13.83 0.05
N GLY A 91 -3.81 13.02 0.82
CA GLY A 91 -4.24 11.69 0.42
C GLY A 91 -3.35 10.53 0.93
N MET A 92 -2.20 10.81 1.55
CA MET A 92 -1.35 9.76 2.15
C MET A 92 -2.12 8.90 3.18
N VAL A 93 -2.99 9.52 3.99
CA VAL A 93 -3.86 8.80 4.92
C VAL A 93 -4.80 7.83 4.19
N HIS A 94 -5.36 8.24 3.06
CA HIS A 94 -6.24 7.39 2.25
C HIS A 94 -5.48 6.27 1.55
N LEU A 95 -4.26 6.54 1.06
CA LEU A 95 -3.38 5.51 0.51
C LEU A 95 -3.09 4.43 1.55
N ARG A 96 -2.62 4.83 2.74
CA ARG A 96 -2.32 3.91 3.86
C ARG A 96 -3.53 3.07 4.24
N ASN A 97 -4.69 3.70 4.39
CA ASN A 97 -5.93 2.98 4.69
C ASN A 97 -6.31 2.00 3.57
N SER A 98 -6.12 2.39 2.31
CA SER A 98 -6.43 1.52 1.17
C SER A 98 -5.54 0.28 1.15
N MET A 99 -4.24 0.44 1.47
CA MET A 99 -3.30 -0.68 1.57
C MET A 99 -3.64 -1.66 2.71
N LEU A 100 -4.33 -1.20 3.76
CA LEU A 100 -4.70 -2.02 4.92
C LEU A 100 -6.14 -2.54 4.87
N THR A 101 -6.81 -2.41 3.73
CA THR A 101 -8.21 -2.85 3.55
C THR A 101 -8.26 -4.02 2.58
N ASP A 102 -8.72 -5.18 3.07
CA ASP A 102 -8.70 -6.46 2.34
C ASP A 102 -9.51 -6.43 1.04
N SER A 103 -10.60 -5.66 1.01
CA SER A 103 -11.48 -5.55 -0.17
C SER A 103 -10.84 -4.86 -1.37
N ASN A 104 -9.70 -4.20 -1.17
CA ASN A 104 -8.99 -3.53 -2.26
C ASN A 104 -8.03 -4.46 -3.02
N PHE A 105 -7.94 -5.72 -2.57
CA PHE A 105 -7.07 -6.73 -3.14
C PHE A 105 -7.90 -7.88 -3.70
N ASP A 106 -7.44 -8.42 -4.83
CA ASP A 106 -7.88 -9.73 -5.29
C ASP A 106 -6.85 -10.77 -4.83
N TRP A 107 -7.25 -11.47 -3.77
CA TRP A 107 -6.44 -12.52 -3.14
C TRP A 107 -6.57 -13.90 -3.81
N THR A 108 -7.41 -14.02 -4.84
CA THR A 108 -7.68 -15.29 -5.52
C THR A 108 -6.89 -15.44 -6.81
N THR A 109 -6.51 -14.32 -7.41
CA THR A 109 -5.72 -14.29 -8.64
C THR A 109 -4.23 -14.29 -8.31
N GLU A 110 -3.52 -15.29 -8.83
CA GLU A 110 -2.07 -15.34 -8.76
C GLU A 110 -1.45 -14.25 -9.64
N VAL A 111 -0.38 -13.64 -9.16
CA VAL A 111 0.34 -12.58 -9.86
C VAL A 111 1.60 -13.15 -10.48
N GLU A 112 1.64 -13.19 -11.81
CA GLU A 112 2.83 -13.60 -12.55
C GLU A 112 3.59 -12.38 -13.07
N SER A 113 4.88 -12.27 -12.74
CA SER A 113 5.86 -11.34 -13.32
C SER A 113 5.33 -9.92 -13.59
N PRO A 114 4.94 -9.16 -12.55
CA PRO A 114 4.42 -7.81 -12.71
C PRO A 114 5.51 -6.86 -13.22
N ASN A 115 5.13 -5.95 -14.13
CA ASN A 115 6.02 -4.91 -14.61
C ASN A 115 6.10 -3.77 -13.59
N TRP A 116 7.09 -3.83 -12.69
CA TRP A 116 7.27 -2.86 -11.62
C TRP A 116 7.72 -1.50 -12.18
N GLY A 117 6.95 -0.44 -11.91
CA GLY A 117 7.29 0.92 -12.33
C GLY A 117 7.61 1.86 -11.17
N TRP A 118 7.12 1.54 -9.97
CA TRP A 118 7.20 2.46 -8.83
C TRP A 118 7.64 1.73 -7.56
N CYS A 119 8.32 2.48 -6.68
CA CYS A 119 8.70 2.05 -5.35
C CYS A 119 8.30 3.12 -4.32
N LEU A 120 7.60 2.70 -3.28
CA LEU A 120 7.35 3.48 -2.08
C LEU A 120 8.19 2.92 -0.93
N LEU A 121 9.10 3.73 -0.40
CA LEU A 121 9.87 3.40 0.78
C LEU A 121 9.21 4.04 1.99
N PHE A 122 8.68 3.21 2.88
CA PHE A 122 8.24 3.62 4.21
C PHE A 122 9.38 3.44 5.19
N SER A 123 9.67 4.44 6.01
CA SER A 123 10.73 4.34 7.02
C SER A 123 10.39 5.05 8.31
N ASN A 124 10.74 4.43 9.44
CA ASN A 124 10.65 5.02 10.77
C ASN A 124 11.65 4.35 11.71
N GLU A 125 12.36 5.13 12.54
CA GLU A 125 13.24 4.63 13.62
C GLU A 125 14.17 3.46 13.22
N GLY A 126 14.72 3.48 12.00
CA GLY A 126 15.64 2.45 11.49
C GLY A 126 14.95 1.22 10.86
N GLN A 127 13.63 1.14 10.90
CA GLN A 127 12.84 0.17 10.14
C GLN A 127 12.50 0.74 8.76
N GLN A 128 12.47 -0.13 7.76
CA GLN A 128 12.12 0.20 6.38
C GLN A 128 11.22 -0.88 5.78
N ALA A 129 10.29 -0.46 4.93
CA ALA A 129 9.49 -1.33 4.09
C ALA A 129 9.43 -0.76 2.67
N ARG A 130 9.76 -1.58 1.68
CA ARG A 130 9.72 -1.22 0.26
C ARG A 130 8.51 -1.84 -0.39
N LEU A 131 7.57 -1.00 -0.83
CA LEU A 131 6.39 -1.40 -1.57
C LEU A 131 6.64 -1.12 -3.04
N LEU A 132 6.45 -2.11 -3.89
CA LEU A 132 6.54 -1.98 -5.34
C LEU A 132 5.13 -1.87 -5.91
N LEU A 133 4.93 -1.03 -6.92
CA LEU A 133 3.69 -0.98 -7.69
C LEU A 133 4.00 -1.20 -9.17
N SER A 134 3.12 -1.94 -9.84
CA SER A 134 3.19 -2.08 -11.29
C SER A 134 2.94 -0.74 -11.99
N GLU A 135 3.43 -0.59 -13.21
CA GLU A 135 3.22 0.64 -14.00
C GLU A 135 1.74 1.02 -14.16
N ASP A 136 0.87 0.02 -14.27
CA ASP A 136 -0.58 0.16 -14.40
C ASP A 136 -1.33 0.23 -13.07
N PHE A 137 -0.61 0.20 -11.94
CA PHE A 137 -1.16 0.15 -10.58
C PHE A 137 -2.12 -1.00 -10.29
N SER A 138 -2.10 -2.08 -11.10
CA SER A 138 -2.97 -3.24 -10.90
C SER A 138 -2.38 -4.28 -9.94
N VAL A 139 -1.10 -4.18 -9.63
CA VAL A 139 -0.37 -5.05 -8.71
C VAL A 139 0.44 -4.22 -7.72
N VAL A 140 0.43 -4.64 -6.47
CA VAL A 140 1.36 -4.15 -5.45
C VAL A 140 2.16 -5.31 -4.88
N GLY A 141 3.39 -5.07 -4.46
CA GLY A 141 4.20 -6.07 -3.77
C GLY A 141 4.99 -5.49 -2.61
N LEU A 142 5.30 -6.35 -1.65
CA LEU A 142 6.28 -6.06 -0.60
C LEU A 142 7.60 -6.72 -1.00
N LEU A 143 8.66 -5.94 -1.08
CA LEU A 143 9.99 -6.47 -1.38
C LEU A 143 10.70 -6.92 -0.09
N GLU A 144 10.90 -8.24 0.05
CA GLU A 144 11.65 -8.88 1.13
C GLU A 144 12.80 -9.68 0.51
N ASP A 145 14.05 -9.46 0.95
CA ASP A 145 15.22 -10.23 0.50
C ASP A 145 15.36 -10.37 -1.03
N SER A 146 15.04 -9.30 -1.77
CA SER A 146 15.00 -9.24 -3.25
C SER A 146 13.84 -9.99 -3.91
N HIS A 147 12.98 -10.68 -3.17
CA HIS A 147 11.81 -11.36 -3.73
C HIS A 147 10.52 -10.61 -3.36
N PRO A 148 9.84 -9.97 -4.33
CA PRO A 148 8.59 -9.30 -4.03
C PRO A 148 7.46 -10.31 -3.83
N ARG A 149 6.82 -10.27 -2.66
CA ARG A 149 5.52 -10.93 -2.45
C ARG A 149 4.45 -10.00 -3.04
N ALA A 150 3.81 -10.42 -4.12
CA ALA A 150 2.88 -9.60 -4.88
C ALA A 150 1.41 -10.00 -4.69
N VAL A 151 0.51 -9.04 -4.80
CA VAL A 151 -0.95 -9.24 -4.80
C VAL A 151 -1.60 -8.30 -5.80
N ASN A 152 -2.69 -8.75 -6.41
CA ASN A 152 -3.47 -7.92 -7.29
C ASN A 152 -4.25 -6.87 -6.48
N CYS A 153 -4.14 -5.60 -6.88
CA CYS A 153 -4.84 -4.46 -6.29
C CYS A 153 -5.70 -3.71 -7.32
N ARG A 154 -6.09 -4.39 -8.41
CA ARG A 154 -6.92 -3.83 -9.49
C ARG A 154 -8.18 -3.07 -8.99
N PRO A 155 -8.90 -3.51 -7.94
CA PRO A 155 -10.03 -2.75 -7.40
C PRO A 155 -9.68 -1.30 -6.98
N MET A 156 -8.42 -1.02 -6.62
CA MET A 156 -7.96 0.31 -6.23
C MET A 156 -7.04 0.99 -7.24
N ALA A 157 -6.73 0.37 -8.39
CA ALA A 157 -5.78 0.88 -9.38
C ALA A 157 -6.09 2.32 -9.83
N GLU A 158 -7.36 2.63 -10.12
CA GLU A 158 -7.77 3.99 -10.52
C GLU A 158 -7.55 5.02 -9.39
N THR A 159 -7.79 4.61 -8.15
CA THR A 159 -7.57 5.46 -6.96
C THR A 159 -6.08 5.74 -6.76
N LEU A 160 -5.23 4.72 -6.92
CA LEU A 160 -3.77 4.85 -6.86
C LEU A 160 -3.26 5.78 -7.96
N HIS A 161 -3.74 5.61 -9.18
CA HIS A 161 -3.38 6.48 -10.30
C HIS A 161 -3.76 7.94 -10.01
N LYS A 162 -4.98 8.20 -9.52
CA LYS A 162 -5.41 9.56 -9.13
C LYS A 162 -4.55 10.14 -8.01
N TYR A 163 -4.17 9.33 -7.02
CA TYR A 163 -3.28 9.75 -5.95
C TYR A 163 -1.90 10.16 -6.50
N PHE A 164 -1.27 9.31 -7.30
CA PHE A 164 0.05 9.58 -7.90
C PHE A 164 0.02 10.83 -8.81
N ALA A 165 -1.07 11.03 -9.57
CA ALA A 165 -1.26 12.27 -10.33
C ALA A 165 -1.38 13.49 -9.41
N SER A 166 -2.19 13.42 -8.36
CA SER A 166 -2.39 14.55 -7.43
C SER A 166 -1.12 14.90 -6.64
N ALA A 167 -0.29 13.88 -6.36
CA ALA A 167 1.01 14.00 -5.74
C ALA A 167 2.10 14.51 -6.70
N LYS A 168 1.76 14.72 -7.99
CA LYS A 168 2.68 15.11 -9.07
C LYS A 168 3.85 14.13 -9.24
N LEU A 169 3.62 12.85 -8.94
CA LEU A 169 4.63 11.81 -9.08
C LEU A 169 4.85 11.39 -10.53
N PHE A 170 3.85 11.58 -11.40
CA PHE A 170 4.00 11.34 -12.84
C PHE A 170 4.86 12.40 -13.53
N ASP A 171 4.74 13.67 -13.14
CA ASP A 171 5.44 14.78 -13.80
C ASP A 171 6.97 14.69 -13.65
N ALA A 172 7.45 14.00 -12.60
CA ALA A 172 8.87 13.73 -12.38
C ALA A 172 9.50 12.82 -13.45
N SER A 173 8.69 11.99 -14.14
CA SER A 173 9.15 11.20 -15.29
C SER A 173 9.31 12.02 -16.58
N SER A 174 8.86 13.28 -16.59
CA SER A 174 8.79 14.16 -17.76
C SER A 174 9.55 15.48 -17.60
N GLN A 175 10.34 15.65 -16.53
CA GLN A 175 11.26 16.79 -16.39
C GLN A 175 12.71 16.39 -16.66
N SER A 176 12.96 15.95 -17.89
CA SER A 176 14.29 15.89 -18.50
C SER A 176 14.15 15.95 -20.03
N GLU A 177 13.69 17.09 -20.53
CA GLU A 177 13.96 17.56 -21.90
C GLU A 177 14.68 18.91 -21.85
#